data_AF-A0A564G187-F1
#
_entry.id   AF-A0A564G187-F1
#
_cell.length_a   1.000
_cell.length_b   1.000
_cell.length_c   1.000
_cell.angle_alpha   90.00
_cell.angle_beta   90.00
_cell.angle_gamma   90.00
#
_symmetry.space_group_name_H-M   'P 1'
#
loop_
_entity.id
_entity.type
_entity.pdbx_description
1 polymer ?
#
loop_
_entity_poly.entity_id
_entity_poly.type
_entity_poly.pdbx_seq_one_letter_code
_entity_poly.pdbx_strand_id
1 'polypeptide(L)'
;MAGKKLKLNIACFKTGDSDWKRVYRPYIEGANALLKPHNMELGIPSGDPIGIPYQGPVWPDAGDPGTLRAQAHNALSQGVGIPLIFCILGDPTVFGMTIKTEDAAANNGIGWLPYILISTSMRNRAGDTIVHEMVHTTFPHRGDIHDSDPHSIFSENGNISDNVSGPEVEKRLSKIYAERLRHAYFKSA
;
A
#
# COMPACT_ATOMS: atom_id res chain seq x y z
N MET A 1 -7.66 -21.00 -22.16
CA MET A 1 -7.95 -19.59 -22.49
C MET A 1 -7.53 -18.74 -21.31
N ALA A 2 -6.49 -17.93 -21.44
CA ALA A 2 -6.15 -16.95 -20.39
C ALA A 2 -7.18 -15.82 -20.46
N GLY A 3 -7.98 -15.65 -19.42
CA GLY A 3 -8.95 -14.54 -19.33
C GLY A 3 -8.24 -13.19 -19.38
N LYS A 4 -8.96 -12.15 -19.81
CA LYS A 4 -8.46 -10.75 -19.77
C LYS A 4 -8.04 -10.42 -18.34
N LYS A 5 -6.79 -10.00 -18.12
CA LYS A 5 -6.32 -9.54 -16.81
C LYS A 5 -7.11 -8.32 -16.36
N LEU A 6 -7.49 -8.27 -15.09
CA LEU A 6 -8.09 -7.10 -14.48
C LEU A 6 -6.99 -6.17 -13.98
N LYS A 7 -7.05 -4.90 -14.35
CA LYS A 7 -6.00 -3.91 -14.05
C LYS A 7 -6.54 -2.81 -13.14
N LEU A 8 -5.86 -2.56 -12.03
CA LEU A 8 -6.11 -1.41 -11.15
C LEU A 8 -4.99 -0.39 -11.35
N ASN A 9 -5.30 0.78 -11.93
CA ASN A 9 -4.34 1.87 -11.93
C ASN A 9 -4.17 2.40 -10.50
N ILE A 10 -2.94 2.72 -10.12
CA ILE A 10 -2.59 3.33 -8.83
C ILE A 10 -1.94 4.68 -9.05
N ALA A 11 -2.04 5.57 -8.07
CA ALA A 11 -1.28 6.82 -8.04
C ALA A 11 -0.14 6.67 -7.03
N CYS A 12 1.10 6.94 -7.44
CA CYS A 12 2.27 6.80 -6.59
C CYS A 12 2.85 8.18 -6.27
N PHE A 13 3.04 8.48 -4.98
CA PHE A 13 3.62 9.73 -4.48
C PHE A 13 4.84 9.46 -3.60
N LYS A 14 5.72 10.43 -3.47
CA LYS A 14 6.88 10.39 -2.57
C LYS A 14 7.07 11.70 -1.82
N THR A 15 7.39 11.60 -0.55
CA THR A 15 7.79 12.76 0.28
C THR A 15 9.21 13.21 -0.06
N GLY A 16 9.53 14.46 0.28
CA GLY A 16 10.78 15.12 -0.13
C GLY A 16 12.05 14.49 0.44
N ASP A 17 11.94 13.80 1.57
CA ASP A 17 13.02 13.16 2.33
C ASP A 17 12.98 11.62 2.29
N SER A 18 12.02 11.04 1.58
CA SER A 18 11.91 9.58 1.45
C SER A 18 12.99 8.95 0.57
N ASP A 19 13.57 7.83 1.00
CA ASP A 19 14.36 6.93 0.16
C ASP A 19 13.46 5.92 -0.58
N TRP A 20 12.53 6.46 -1.37
CA TRP A 20 11.53 5.67 -2.08
C TRP A 20 12.14 4.66 -3.07
N LYS A 21 13.32 4.94 -3.62
CA LYS A 21 13.97 4.06 -4.62
C LYS A 21 14.28 2.67 -4.05
N ARG A 22 14.60 2.60 -2.75
CA ARG A 22 14.88 1.34 -2.04
C ARG A 22 13.68 0.38 -2.04
N VAL A 23 12.46 0.93 -1.98
CA VAL A 23 11.25 0.13 -1.70
C VAL A 23 10.25 0.09 -2.86
N TYR A 24 10.23 1.11 -3.73
CA TYR A 24 9.19 1.29 -4.74
C TYR A 24 9.04 0.10 -5.69
N ARG A 25 10.11 -0.22 -6.46
CA ARG A 25 10.04 -1.32 -7.44
C ARG A 25 9.84 -2.68 -6.77
N PRO A 26 10.60 -3.05 -5.71
CA PRO A 26 10.39 -4.33 -5.04
C PRO A 26 8.96 -4.56 -4.55
N TYR A 27 8.33 -3.55 -3.94
CA TYR A 27 6.95 -3.71 -3.47
C TYR A 27 5.94 -3.83 -4.60
N ILE A 28 6.14 -3.10 -5.70
CA ILE A 28 5.25 -3.19 -6.87
C ILE A 28 5.38 -4.57 -7.55
N GLU A 29 6.60 -5.09 -7.66
CA GLU A 29 6.87 -6.42 -8.20
C GLU A 29 6.27 -7.53 -7.30
N GLY A 30 6.48 -7.43 -5.98
CA GLY A 30 5.89 -8.34 -5.01
C GLY A 30 4.36 -8.33 -5.05
N ALA A 31 3.75 -7.14 -5.11
CA ALA A 31 2.30 -7.01 -5.24
C ALA A 31 1.76 -7.68 -6.51
N ASN A 32 2.41 -7.46 -7.66
CA ASN A 32 2.00 -8.07 -8.92
C ASN A 32 2.24 -9.59 -8.94
N ALA A 33 3.27 -10.09 -8.27
CA ALA A 33 3.48 -11.53 -8.10
C ALA A 33 2.33 -12.18 -7.31
N LEU A 34 1.84 -11.53 -6.25
CA LEU A 34 0.71 -12.00 -5.43
C LEU A 34 -0.64 -11.94 -6.15
N LEU A 35 -0.85 -10.91 -6.99
CA LEU A 35 -2.11 -10.70 -7.72
C LEU A 35 -2.23 -11.58 -8.97
N LYS A 36 -1.10 -11.94 -9.60
CA LYS A 36 -1.06 -12.68 -10.87
C LYS A 36 -1.83 -14.02 -10.85
N PRO A 37 -1.74 -14.89 -9.82
CA PRO A 37 -2.53 -16.12 -9.74
C PRO A 37 -4.05 -15.88 -9.79
N HIS A 38 -4.49 -14.68 -9.42
CA HIS A 38 -5.90 -14.30 -9.38
C HIS A 38 -6.35 -13.49 -10.61
N ASN A 39 -5.51 -13.42 -11.66
CA ASN A 39 -5.77 -12.67 -12.88
C ASN A 39 -5.98 -11.16 -12.66
N MET A 40 -5.27 -10.61 -11.67
CA MET A 40 -5.25 -9.19 -11.31
C MET A 40 -3.83 -8.61 -11.46
N GLU A 41 -3.73 -7.30 -11.70
CA GLU A 41 -2.44 -6.59 -11.85
C GLU A 41 -2.57 -5.11 -11.49
N LEU A 42 -1.59 -4.57 -10.76
CA LEU A 42 -1.43 -3.13 -10.55
C LEU A 42 -0.88 -2.47 -11.82
N GLY A 43 -1.61 -1.47 -12.30
CA GLY A 43 -1.17 -0.56 -13.33
C GLY A 43 -0.20 0.46 -12.78
N ILE A 44 1.09 0.21 -13.02
CA ILE A 44 2.17 1.10 -12.64
C ILE A 44 2.14 2.34 -13.55
N PRO A 45 2.09 3.56 -13.00
CA PRO A 45 2.36 4.75 -13.78
C PRO A 45 3.76 4.67 -14.38
N SER A 46 3.93 5.07 -15.64
CA SER A 46 5.27 5.17 -16.21
C SER A 46 6.07 6.25 -15.46
N GLY A 47 7.24 5.88 -14.92
CA GLY A 47 8.18 6.81 -14.30
C GLY A 47 8.26 6.72 -12.78
N ASP A 48 8.83 7.77 -12.20
CA ASP A 48 9.04 7.90 -10.76
C ASP A 48 7.74 8.33 -10.04
N PRO A 49 7.56 7.99 -8.75
CA PRO A 49 6.46 8.54 -7.95
C PRO A 49 6.47 10.08 -7.95
N ILE A 50 5.27 10.68 -7.96
CA ILE A 50 5.09 12.13 -7.96
C ILE A 50 5.62 12.70 -6.64
N GLY A 51 6.52 13.69 -6.72
CA GLY A 51 7.06 14.35 -5.53
C GLY A 51 6.04 15.28 -4.88
N ILE A 52 5.89 15.17 -3.57
CA ILE A 52 5.12 16.12 -2.74
C ILE A 52 6.05 16.78 -1.70
N PRO A 53 5.86 18.08 -1.41
CA PRO A 53 6.75 18.86 -0.53
C PRO A 53 6.44 18.63 0.95
N TYR A 54 6.32 17.37 1.36
CA TYR A 54 6.20 16.96 2.75
C TYR A 54 7.55 16.42 3.22
N GLN A 55 7.91 16.69 4.47
CA GLN A 55 9.12 16.19 5.12
C GLN A 55 8.82 15.75 6.55
N GLY A 56 9.59 14.77 7.03
CA GLY A 56 9.49 14.20 8.34
C GLY A 56 8.59 12.96 8.40
N PRO A 57 8.54 12.31 9.57
CA PRO A 57 7.70 11.14 9.78
C PRO A 57 6.20 11.46 9.64
N VAL A 58 5.42 10.44 9.26
CA VAL A 58 3.96 10.49 9.11
C VAL A 58 3.34 9.36 9.92
N TRP A 59 2.57 9.70 10.96
CA TRP A 59 1.66 8.86 11.76
C TRP A 59 2.29 7.58 12.38
N PRO A 60 1.76 7.01 13.48
CA PRO A 60 0.75 7.53 14.39
C PRO A 60 1.23 8.64 15.33
N ASP A 61 2.51 8.66 15.69
CA ASP A 61 3.00 9.51 16.78
C ASP A 61 3.77 10.76 16.30
N ALA A 62 3.96 10.94 14.98
CA ALA A 62 4.64 12.11 14.41
C ALA A 62 4.09 12.53 13.04
N GLY A 63 3.83 13.83 12.84
CA GLY A 63 3.43 14.42 11.56
C GLY A 63 1.92 14.68 11.37
N ASP A 64 1.56 15.37 10.29
CA ASP A 64 0.17 15.69 9.92
C ASP A 64 -0.21 14.95 8.61
N PRO A 65 -0.86 13.77 8.70
CA PRO A 65 -1.32 13.05 7.51
C PRO A 65 -2.34 13.83 6.68
N GLY A 66 -3.08 14.76 7.27
CA GLY A 66 -4.03 15.63 6.56
C GLY A 66 -3.33 16.58 5.60
N THR A 67 -2.21 17.19 6.03
CA THR A 67 -1.36 18.00 5.14
C THR A 67 -0.74 17.15 4.03
N LEU A 68 -0.20 15.97 4.37
CA LEU A 68 0.35 15.03 3.38
C LEU A 68 -0.69 14.69 2.30
N ARG A 69 -1.92 14.37 2.74
CA ARG A 69 -3.05 14.05 1.88
C ARG A 69 -3.42 15.24 0.98
N ALA A 70 -3.47 16.44 1.52
CA ALA A 70 -3.74 17.65 0.76
C ALA A 70 -2.68 17.92 -0.32
N GLN A 71 -1.40 17.72 0.00
CA GLN A 71 -0.33 17.88 -0.98
C GLN A 71 -0.40 16.83 -2.10
N ALA A 72 -0.72 15.57 -1.78
CA ALA A 72 -0.94 14.53 -2.80
C ALA A 72 -2.13 14.87 -3.71
N HIS A 73 -3.23 15.35 -3.13
CA HIS A 73 -4.39 15.82 -3.88
C HIS A 73 -4.08 17.03 -4.78
N ASN A 74 -3.26 17.96 -4.32
CA ASN A 74 -2.84 19.10 -5.14
C ASN A 74 -1.93 18.69 -6.30
N ALA A 75 -1.06 17.71 -6.08
CA ALA A 75 -0.15 17.20 -7.11
C ALA A 75 -0.87 16.37 -8.19
N LEU A 76 -2.01 15.77 -7.86
CA LEU A 76 -2.89 15.07 -8.79
C LEU A 76 -4.32 15.36 -8.38
N SER A 77 -5.04 16.28 -9.03
CA SER A 77 -6.38 16.69 -8.56
C SER A 77 -7.50 15.71 -8.90
N GLN A 78 -7.26 14.79 -9.83
CA GLN A 78 -8.18 13.72 -10.22
C GLN A 78 -7.70 12.37 -9.66
N GLY A 79 -8.50 11.74 -8.80
CA GLY A 79 -8.13 10.47 -8.19
C GLY A 79 -7.95 9.36 -9.24
N VAL A 80 -6.75 8.79 -9.32
CA VAL A 80 -6.43 7.63 -10.16
C VAL A 80 -6.20 6.42 -9.26
N GLY A 81 -7.27 5.66 -9.02
CA GLY A 81 -7.26 4.49 -8.14
C GLY A 81 -6.74 4.79 -6.73
N ILE A 82 -6.18 3.77 -6.08
CA ILE A 82 -5.71 3.88 -4.69
C ILE A 82 -4.37 4.64 -4.66
N PRO A 83 -4.26 5.74 -3.89
CA PRO A 83 -3.00 6.44 -3.71
C PRO A 83 -2.04 5.65 -2.81
N LEU A 84 -0.81 5.45 -3.28
CA LEU A 84 0.32 4.95 -2.50
C LEU A 84 1.30 6.10 -2.25
N ILE A 85 1.64 6.36 -1.00
CA ILE A 85 2.55 7.45 -0.61
C ILE A 85 3.77 6.85 0.07
N PHE A 86 4.93 6.97 -0.56
CA PHE A 86 6.22 6.55 -0.01
C PHE A 86 6.76 7.63 0.94
N CYS A 87 6.89 7.30 2.21
CA CYS A 87 7.25 8.23 3.27
C CYS A 87 7.99 7.55 4.43
N ILE A 88 8.54 8.37 5.32
CA ILE A 88 8.99 7.92 6.63
C ILE A 88 7.74 7.80 7.51
N LEU A 89 7.54 6.64 8.15
CA LEU A 89 6.48 6.47 9.15
C LEU A 89 6.98 6.88 10.54
N GLY A 90 6.06 7.34 11.40
CA GLY A 90 6.36 7.68 12.79
C GLY A 90 6.78 6.47 13.63
N ASP A 91 6.19 5.31 13.35
CA ASP A 91 6.64 4.02 13.90
C ASP A 91 7.62 3.36 12.92
N PRO A 92 8.91 3.21 13.27
CA PRO A 92 9.90 2.62 12.38
C PRO A 92 9.74 1.10 12.22
N THR A 93 8.86 0.44 13.00
CA THR A 93 8.61 -1.00 12.92
C THR A 93 7.53 -1.38 11.90
N VAL A 94 6.77 -0.39 11.42
CA VAL A 94 5.65 -0.57 10.50
C VAL A 94 6.13 -0.43 9.04
N PHE A 95 5.70 -1.34 8.16
CA PHE A 95 6.07 -1.32 6.73
C PHE A 95 5.10 -0.53 5.85
N GLY A 96 3.83 -0.49 6.24
CA GLY A 96 2.79 0.23 5.52
C GLY A 96 1.60 0.50 6.43
N MET A 97 0.73 1.40 5.99
CA MET A 97 -0.46 1.74 6.75
C MET A 97 -1.59 2.20 5.85
N THR A 98 -2.77 1.64 6.09
CA THR A 98 -4.00 2.05 5.42
C THR A 98 -4.68 3.19 6.16
N ILE A 99 -4.88 4.31 5.46
CA ILE A 99 -5.73 5.40 5.91
C ILE A 99 -7.07 5.32 5.19
N LYS A 100 -8.12 5.10 5.99
CA LYS A 100 -9.48 5.00 5.51
C LYS A 100 -10.14 6.36 5.35
N THR A 101 -11.15 6.43 4.48
CA THR A 101 -11.86 7.67 4.12
C THR A 101 -12.58 8.33 5.29
N GLU A 102 -12.98 7.55 6.29
CA GLU A 102 -13.67 8.02 7.49
C GLU A 102 -12.72 8.70 8.52
N ASP A 103 -11.40 8.60 8.35
CA ASP A 103 -10.47 9.34 9.21
C ASP A 103 -10.45 10.82 8.81
N ALA A 104 -11.34 11.60 9.42
CA ALA A 104 -11.50 13.01 9.08
C ALA A 104 -10.20 13.82 9.26
N ALA A 105 -9.41 13.52 10.30
CA ALA A 105 -8.16 14.23 10.59
C ALA A 105 -7.10 13.90 9.53
N ALA A 106 -6.93 12.62 9.20
CA ALA A 106 -5.95 12.19 8.22
C ALA A 106 -6.34 12.53 6.77
N ASN A 107 -7.63 12.71 6.47
CA ASN A 107 -8.07 13.03 5.12
C ASN A 107 -8.22 14.53 4.85
N ASN A 108 -8.28 15.40 5.86
CA ASN A 108 -8.42 16.86 5.70
C ASN A 108 -9.55 17.26 4.72
N GLY A 109 -10.71 16.61 4.84
CA GLY A 109 -11.88 16.84 3.96
C GLY A 109 -11.77 16.26 2.54
N ILE A 110 -10.66 15.59 2.19
CA ILE A 110 -10.46 14.98 0.87
C ILE A 110 -11.09 13.59 0.84
N GLY A 111 -12.34 13.53 0.37
CA GLY A 111 -13.17 12.31 0.28
C GLY A 111 -12.85 11.38 -0.90
N TRP A 112 -11.62 11.41 -1.41
CA TRP A 112 -11.12 10.45 -2.38
C TRP A 112 -11.12 9.01 -1.83
N LEU A 113 -10.73 8.02 -2.67
CA LEU A 113 -10.45 6.64 -2.24
C LEU A 113 -9.48 6.61 -1.04
N PRO A 114 -9.56 5.57 -0.18
CA PRO A 114 -8.59 5.36 0.89
C PRO A 114 -7.16 5.35 0.31
N TYR A 115 -6.17 5.69 1.13
CA TYR A 115 -4.78 5.72 0.71
C TYR A 115 -3.88 4.91 1.61
N ILE A 116 -2.72 4.54 1.07
CA ILE A 116 -1.77 3.67 1.73
C ILE A 116 -0.45 4.44 1.87
N LEU A 117 0.03 4.53 3.10
CA LEU A 117 1.38 4.96 3.40
C LEU A 117 2.31 3.75 3.30
N ILE A 118 3.47 3.92 2.69
CA ILE A 118 4.49 2.88 2.57
C ILE A 118 5.78 3.41 3.19
N SER A 119 6.27 2.71 4.20
CA SER A 119 7.51 3.05 4.88
C SER A 119 8.70 2.92 3.94
N THR A 120 9.56 3.94 3.92
CA THR A 120 10.87 3.88 3.26
C THR A 120 12.01 3.57 4.22
N SER A 121 11.73 3.53 5.53
CA SER A 121 12.73 3.24 6.57
C SER A 121 13.17 1.77 6.57
N MET A 122 12.26 0.86 6.20
CA MET A 122 12.51 -0.58 6.11
C MET A 122 11.75 -1.20 4.94
N ARG A 123 12.21 -2.36 4.48
CA ARG A 123 11.48 -3.17 3.50
C ARG A 123 11.02 -4.47 4.15
N ASN A 124 9.74 -4.81 3.97
CA ASN A 124 9.26 -6.16 4.20
C ASN A 124 9.77 -7.07 3.08
N ARG A 125 10.46 -8.14 3.46
CA ARG A 125 11.11 -9.08 2.54
C ARG A 125 10.13 -9.97 1.79
N ALA A 126 8.87 -10.04 2.21
CA ALA A 126 7.84 -10.71 1.43
C ALA A 126 7.33 -9.86 0.27
N GLY A 127 7.62 -8.55 0.26
CA GLY A 127 7.14 -7.63 -0.77
C GLY A 127 5.61 -7.48 -0.82
N ASP A 128 4.90 -7.93 0.22
CA ASP A 128 3.45 -8.06 0.26
C ASP A 128 2.72 -6.84 0.84
N THR A 129 3.46 -5.88 1.42
CA THR A 129 2.94 -4.69 2.10
C THR A 129 1.84 -3.97 1.31
N ILE A 130 2.04 -3.71 0.02
CA ILE A 130 1.01 -3.02 -0.78
C ILE A 130 -0.29 -3.82 -0.82
N VAL A 131 -0.24 -5.13 -1.06
CA VAL A 131 -1.43 -5.98 -1.16
C VAL A 131 -2.09 -6.16 0.20
N HIS A 132 -1.29 -6.33 1.26
CA HIS A 132 -1.75 -6.38 2.64
C HIS A 132 -2.58 -5.14 2.99
N GLU A 133 -2.00 -3.94 2.79
CA GLU A 133 -2.69 -2.68 3.05
C GLU A 133 -3.92 -2.48 2.14
N MET A 134 -3.80 -2.81 0.85
CA MET A 134 -4.95 -2.75 -0.05
C MET A 134 -6.11 -3.62 0.44
N VAL A 135 -5.85 -4.80 1.01
CA VAL A 135 -6.92 -5.63 1.55
C VAL A 135 -7.58 -4.96 2.76
N HIS A 136 -6.81 -4.33 3.65
CA HIS A 136 -7.36 -3.55 4.78
C HIS A 136 -8.35 -2.46 4.35
N THR A 137 -8.13 -1.83 3.18
CA THR A 137 -9.06 -0.83 2.65
C THR A 137 -10.46 -1.39 2.35
N THR A 138 -10.60 -2.71 2.20
CA THR A 138 -11.88 -3.38 1.85
C THR A 138 -12.73 -3.77 3.05
N PHE A 139 -12.22 -3.58 4.28
CA PHE A 139 -12.94 -3.90 5.51
C PHE A 139 -13.58 -2.65 6.11
N PRO A 140 -14.75 -2.76 6.76
CA PRO A 140 -15.47 -1.61 7.30
C PRO A 140 -14.89 -1.03 8.60
N HIS A 141 -14.08 -1.79 9.35
CA HIS A 141 -13.52 -1.35 10.64
C HIS A 141 -12.00 -1.37 10.63
N ARG A 142 -11.36 -0.45 11.37
CA ARG A 142 -9.93 -0.57 11.71
C ARG A 142 -9.81 -1.79 12.61
N GLY A 143 -9.29 -2.87 12.05
CA GLY A 143 -9.14 -4.14 12.74
C GLY A 143 -8.00 -4.88 12.08
N ASP A 144 -7.09 -5.33 12.92
CA ASP A 144 -6.00 -6.24 12.61
C ASP A 144 -6.60 -7.60 12.25
N ILE A 145 -7.01 -7.74 11.00
CA ILE A 145 -7.50 -9.00 10.43
C ILE A 145 -6.33 -9.92 10.13
N HIS A 146 -5.64 -10.36 11.17
CA HIS A 146 -4.55 -11.30 11.02
C HIS A 146 -5.07 -12.74 11.13
N ASP A 147 -4.39 -13.64 10.45
CA ASP A 147 -4.66 -15.08 10.50
C ASP A 147 -3.44 -15.84 11.02
N SER A 148 -3.68 -17.09 11.43
CA SER A 148 -2.63 -17.95 11.99
C SER A 148 -1.80 -18.65 10.91
N ASP A 149 -2.10 -18.50 9.61
CA ASP A 149 -1.36 -19.18 8.54
C ASP A 149 -0.03 -18.46 8.30
N PRO A 150 1.13 -19.07 8.60
CA PRO A 150 2.44 -18.44 8.43
C PRO A 150 2.75 -18.04 6.98
N HIS A 151 2.07 -18.64 5.99
CA HIS A 151 2.25 -18.32 4.58
C HIS A 151 1.26 -17.27 4.07
N SER A 152 0.30 -16.84 4.89
CA SER A 152 -0.60 -15.74 4.53
C SER A 152 0.12 -14.40 4.61
N ILE A 153 -0.26 -13.49 3.70
CA ILE A 153 0.11 -12.07 3.80
C ILE A 153 -0.47 -11.41 5.06
N PHE A 154 -1.44 -12.04 5.72
CA PHE A 154 -2.06 -11.58 6.98
C PHE A 154 -1.58 -12.36 8.20
N SER A 155 -0.47 -13.09 8.09
CA SER A 155 0.06 -13.83 9.24
C SER A 155 0.52 -12.92 10.37
N GLU A 156 0.07 -13.17 11.60
CA GLU A 156 0.56 -12.48 12.82
C GLU A 156 2.08 -12.64 13.03
N ASN A 157 2.65 -13.75 12.57
CA ASN A 157 4.06 -14.10 12.77
C ASN A 157 4.96 -13.73 11.58
N GLY A 158 4.44 -12.94 10.63
CA GLY A 158 5.01 -12.78 9.28
C GLY A 158 6.02 -11.66 9.06
N ASN A 159 6.25 -10.77 10.03
CA ASN A 159 7.00 -9.54 9.80
C ASN A 159 8.52 -9.76 9.82
N ILE A 160 9.08 -10.19 8.68
CA ILE A 160 10.53 -10.26 8.49
C ILE A 160 11.00 -9.03 7.70
N SER A 161 11.62 -8.08 8.40
CA SER A 161 12.27 -6.92 7.79
C SER A 161 13.58 -7.29 7.09
N ASP A 162 13.98 -6.50 6.10
CA ASP A 162 15.29 -6.61 5.42
C ASP A 162 16.49 -6.27 6.32
N ASN A 163 16.25 -5.71 7.50
CA ASN A 163 17.28 -5.54 8.53
C ASN A 163 17.65 -6.85 9.24
N VAL A 164 16.95 -7.95 8.94
CA VAL A 164 17.26 -9.30 9.42
C VAL A 164 17.75 -10.14 8.24
N SER A 165 19.01 -10.58 8.30
CA SER A 165 19.62 -11.45 7.29
C SER A 165 18.82 -12.75 7.10
N GLY A 166 18.55 -13.14 5.85
CA GLY A 166 17.91 -14.41 5.51
C GLY A 166 17.54 -14.49 4.02
N PRO A 167 16.71 -15.47 3.61
CA PRO A 167 16.17 -15.57 2.25
C PRO A 167 14.83 -14.83 2.06
N GLU A 168 14.47 -14.60 0.79
CA GLU A 168 13.11 -14.31 0.31
C GLU A 168 12.05 -15.10 1.07
N VAL A 169 11.00 -14.48 1.63
CA VAL A 169 9.86 -15.21 2.20
C VAL A 169 8.72 -15.19 1.21
N GLU A 170 8.29 -16.36 0.76
CA GLU A 170 7.12 -16.46 -0.10
C GLU A 170 5.83 -16.40 0.73
N LYS A 171 4.97 -15.42 0.41
CA LYS A 171 3.64 -15.26 0.97
C LYS A 171 2.56 -15.50 -0.07
N ARG A 172 1.33 -15.74 0.38
CA ARG A 172 0.18 -16.06 -0.46
C ARG A 172 -0.99 -15.14 -0.17
N LEU A 173 -1.60 -14.63 -1.23
CA LEU A 173 -2.89 -13.97 -1.16
C LEU A 173 -4.00 -15.01 -1.22
N SER A 174 -4.75 -15.17 -0.12
CA SER A 174 -5.89 -16.10 -0.06
C SER A 174 -6.97 -15.70 -1.07
N LYS A 175 -7.76 -16.68 -1.54
CA LYS A 175 -8.86 -16.43 -2.48
C LYS A 175 -9.90 -15.45 -1.92
N ILE A 176 -10.18 -15.50 -0.61
CA ILE A 176 -11.15 -14.62 0.04
C ILE A 176 -10.69 -13.16 -0.05
N TYR A 177 -9.43 -12.89 0.24
CA TYR A 177 -8.86 -11.54 0.13
C TYR A 177 -8.75 -11.08 -1.33
N ALA A 178 -8.37 -11.98 -2.24
CA ALA A 178 -8.35 -11.69 -3.67
C ALA A 178 -9.74 -11.29 -4.21
N GLU A 179 -10.80 -12.01 -3.83
CA GLU A 179 -12.16 -11.69 -4.27
C GLU A 179 -12.68 -10.38 -3.67
N ARG A 180 -12.29 -10.04 -2.43
CA ARG A 180 -12.58 -8.72 -1.84
C ARG A 180 -11.93 -7.60 -2.65
N LEU A 181 -10.64 -7.71 -2.96
CA LEU A 181 -9.95 -6.76 -3.83
C LEU A 181 -10.63 -6.67 -5.19
N ARG A 182 -10.99 -7.83 -5.78
CA ARG A 182 -11.66 -7.91 -7.08
C ARG A 182 -12.94 -7.09 -7.08
N HIS A 183 -13.79 -7.29 -6.07
CA HIS A 183 -15.04 -6.58 -5.91
C HIS A 183 -14.87 -5.10 -5.58
N ALA A 184 -13.84 -4.73 -4.82
CA ALA A 184 -13.63 -3.33 -4.44
C ALA A 184 -13.05 -2.49 -5.59
N TYR A 185 -12.07 -3.02 -6.32
CA TYR A 185 -11.20 -2.19 -7.17
C TYR A 185 -10.99 -2.71 -8.59
N PHE A 186 -11.06 -4.02 -8.82
CA PHE A 186 -10.71 -4.61 -10.12
C PHE A 186 -11.93 -4.97 -10.97
N LYS A 187 -13.11 -4.38 -10.71
CA LYS A 187 -14.29 -4.63 -11.55
C LYS A 187 -13.96 -4.25 -13.00
N SER A 188 -14.30 -5.14 -13.92
CA SER A 188 -14.15 -4.92 -15.36
C SER A 188 -14.92 -3.66 -15.77
N ALA A 189 -14.21 -2.69 -16.35
CA ALA A 189 -14.81 -1.71 -17.25
C ALA A 189 -15.41 -2.42 -18.47
#